data_AF-A0A6I9NP10-F1
#
_entry.id   AF-A0A6I9NP10-F1
#
_cell.length_a   1.000
_cell.length_b   1.000
_cell.length_c   1.000
_cell.angle_alpha   90.00
_cell.angle_beta   90.00
_cell.angle_gamma   90.00
#
_symmetry.space_group_name_H-M   'P 1'
#
loop_
_entity.id
_entity.type
_entity.pdbx_description
1 polymer ?
#
loop_
_entity_poly.entity_id
_entity_poly.type
_entity_poly.pdbx_seq_one_letter_code
_entity_poly.pdbx_strand_id
1 'polypeptide(L)'
;AIVDADAARRFCENIDCPTNWRDADGENCCIHHANIHSCPLGHMTESICGPWIPDDGKIFTHTLSTAGKMTQSNWTSKVVLVHSGLTSLIAHIRVGRMQVALEAKSTVEPAVVCGDGVCEEAELCSTCSADCGECPMTPTTKLSIGLPLSLLCLCFVLTAVWLRYQKQKLLWDESWIIDFSKIKQDQEARMTMGSLMSAPVGNSDSNTSCVTALSCYNGQPGSRKTPFTCTGI
;
A
#
# COMPACT_ATOMS: atom_id res chain seq x y z
N ALA A 1 -18.54 -5.05 -23.60
CA ALA A 1 -18.61 -3.88 -22.70
C ALA A 1 -18.65 -4.34 -21.25
N ILE A 2 -17.65 -3.94 -20.48
CA ILE A 2 -17.58 -4.20 -19.03
C ILE A 2 -18.61 -3.30 -18.34
N VAL A 3 -19.62 -3.90 -17.73
CA VAL A 3 -20.81 -3.19 -17.20
C VAL A 3 -20.81 -3.02 -15.68
N ASP A 4 -20.03 -3.84 -14.97
CA ASP A 4 -19.95 -3.87 -13.51
C ASP A 4 -18.52 -4.14 -13.03
N ALA A 5 -18.27 -3.85 -11.74
CA ALA A 5 -16.95 -4.04 -11.14
C ALA A 5 -16.51 -5.52 -11.09
N ASP A 6 -17.45 -6.45 -10.91
CA ASP A 6 -17.13 -7.88 -10.92
C ASP A 6 -16.80 -8.37 -12.34
N ALA A 7 -17.49 -7.88 -13.37
CA ALA A 7 -17.07 -8.13 -14.76
C ALA A 7 -15.69 -7.53 -15.07
N ALA A 8 -15.37 -6.34 -14.55
CA ALA A 8 -14.05 -5.72 -14.74
C ALA A 8 -12.94 -6.55 -14.09
N ARG A 9 -13.18 -7.03 -12.86
CA ARG A 9 -12.25 -7.92 -12.16
C ARG A 9 -12.05 -9.22 -12.93
N ARG A 10 -13.12 -9.89 -13.35
CA ARG A 10 -13.03 -11.12 -14.16
C ARG A 10 -12.31 -10.89 -15.48
N PHE A 11 -12.53 -9.75 -16.13
CA PHE A 11 -11.84 -9.36 -17.35
C PHE A 11 -10.32 -9.26 -17.12
N CYS A 12 -9.89 -8.61 -16.04
CA CYS A 12 -8.47 -8.41 -15.77
C CYS A 12 -7.73 -9.61 -15.17
N GLU A 13 -8.43 -10.48 -14.44
CA GLU A 13 -7.82 -11.63 -13.77
C GLU A 13 -7.91 -12.92 -14.62
N ASN A 14 -9.03 -13.14 -15.32
CA ASN A 14 -9.32 -14.44 -15.94
C ASN A 14 -9.15 -14.46 -17.46
N ILE A 15 -9.22 -13.32 -18.15
CA ILE A 15 -9.09 -13.29 -19.61
C ILE A 15 -7.62 -13.30 -20.01
N ASP A 16 -7.28 -14.22 -20.91
CA ASP A 16 -5.96 -14.34 -21.53
C ASP A 16 -5.78 -13.30 -22.63
N CYS A 17 -4.64 -12.63 -22.60
CA CYS A 17 -4.23 -11.70 -23.64
C CYS A 17 -3.64 -12.47 -24.84
N PRO A 18 -3.72 -11.90 -26.06
CA PRO A 18 -3.12 -12.52 -27.23
C PRO A 18 -1.59 -12.64 -27.07
N THR A 19 -1.03 -13.69 -27.66
CA THR A 19 0.43 -13.95 -27.61
C THR A 19 1.23 -12.87 -28.33
N ASN A 20 0.64 -12.26 -29.35
CA ASN A 20 1.21 -11.13 -30.06
C ASN A 20 0.64 -9.82 -29.51
N TRP A 21 1.53 -8.95 -29.03
CA TRP A 21 1.17 -7.66 -28.44
C TRP A 21 0.46 -6.71 -29.42
N ARG A 22 0.69 -6.86 -30.73
CA ARG A 22 0.06 -6.01 -31.76
C ARG A 22 -1.44 -6.23 -31.85
N ASP A 23 -1.88 -7.42 -31.48
CA ASP A 23 -3.28 -7.81 -31.52
C ASP A 23 -3.97 -7.52 -30.19
N ALA A 24 -3.24 -7.05 -29.17
CA ALA A 24 -3.80 -6.67 -27.88
C ALA A 24 -4.46 -5.29 -27.93
N ASP A 25 -5.72 -5.20 -27.52
CA ASP A 25 -6.49 -3.97 -27.42
C ASP A 25 -7.22 -3.90 -26.07
N GLY A 26 -7.82 -2.74 -25.77
CA GLY A 26 -8.51 -2.50 -24.50
C GLY A 26 -9.80 -3.31 -24.29
N GLU A 27 -10.28 -4.03 -25.30
CA GLU A 27 -11.48 -4.88 -25.23
C GLU A 27 -11.13 -6.36 -25.13
N ASN A 28 -9.94 -6.77 -25.58
CA ASN A 28 -9.50 -8.17 -25.58
C ASN A 28 -8.45 -8.48 -24.51
N CYS A 29 -7.79 -7.46 -23.96
CA CYS A 29 -6.75 -7.61 -22.96
C CYS A 29 -6.79 -6.47 -21.96
N CYS A 30 -6.70 -6.80 -20.67
CA CYS A 30 -6.71 -5.79 -19.63
C CYS A 30 -5.48 -4.89 -19.71
N ILE A 31 -4.26 -5.44 -19.64
CA ILE A 31 -3.04 -4.68 -19.87
C ILE A 31 -2.59 -4.92 -21.31
N HIS A 32 -3.09 -4.09 -22.22
CA HIS A 32 -2.86 -4.26 -23.66
C HIS A 32 -1.69 -3.43 -24.19
N HIS A 33 -1.23 -2.44 -23.42
CA HIS A 33 -0.10 -1.61 -23.81
C HIS A 33 0.73 -1.27 -22.57
N ALA A 34 1.89 -1.88 -22.45
CA ALA A 34 2.90 -1.52 -21.45
C ALA A 34 4.25 -1.33 -22.16
N ASN A 35 4.75 -0.11 -22.17
CA ASN A 35 6.02 0.21 -22.81
C ASN A 35 6.77 1.31 -22.04
N ILE A 36 8.07 1.44 -22.34
CA ILE A 36 8.93 2.45 -21.73
C ILE A 36 9.43 3.38 -22.85
N HIS A 37 9.33 4.68 -22.61
CA HIS A 37 9.88 5.73 -23.45
C HIS A 37 11.09 6.35 -22.78
N SER A 38 12.13 6.68 -23.54
CA SER A 38 13.27 7.46 -23.06
C SER A 38 13.26 8.87 -23.66
N CYS A 39 13.66 9.84 -22.84
CA CYS A 39 13.56 11.25 -23.17
C CYS A 39 14.77 12.03 -22.64
N PRO A 40 15.77 12.32 -23.46
CA PRO A 40 16.93 13.10 -23.03
C PRO A 40 16.54 14.57 -22.88
N LEU A 41 16.48 15.04 -21.63
CA LEU A 41 15.98 16.38 -21.30
C LEU A 41 16.87 17.50 -21.85
N GLY A 42 18.17 17.24 -22.03
CA GLY A 42 19.09 18.21 -22.64
C GLY A 42 18.80 18.53 -24.11
N HIS A 43 17.94 17.75 -24.76
CA HIS A 43 17.52 17.94 -26.15
C HIS A 43 16.06 18.37 -26.30
N MET A 44 15.34 18.55 -25.19
CA MET A 44 13.95 18.98 -25.23
C MET A 44 13.87 20.50 -25.14
N THR A 45 13.08 21.09 -26.04
CA THR A 45 12.72 22.51 -26.01
C THR A 45 11.52 22.78 -25.10
N GLU A 46 10.63 21.78 -24.96
CA GLU A 46 9.47 21.82 -24.07
C GLU A 46 9.68 20.99 -22.80
N SER A 47 9.01 21.37 -21.71
CA SER A 47 9.12 20.75 -20.39
C SER A 47 8.41 19.39 -20.26
N ILE A 48 7.66 18.98 -21.28
CA ILE A 48 6.83 17.77 -21.24
C ILE A 48 7.36 16.78 -22.26
N CYS A 49 7.90 15.66 -21.76
CA CYS A 49 8.22 14.52 -22.60
C CYS A 49 6.93 13.80 -23.02
N GLY A 50 6.56 13.96 -24.29
CA GLY A 50 5.52 13.16 -24.91
C GLY A 50 6.07 12.13 -25.90
N PRO A 51 5.19 11.33 -26.54
CA PRO A 51 5.54 10.36 -27.60
C PRO A 51 6.02 11.01 -28.91
N TRP A 52 6.71 12.15 -28.84
CA TRP A 52 7.00 13.00 -29.97
C TRP A 52 8.37 12.69 -30.54
N ILE A 53 8.42 12.49 -31.85
CA ILE A 53 9.67 12.53 -32.61
C ILE A 53 9.94 14.02 -32.85
N PRO A 54 11.03 14.59 -32.30
CA PRO A 54 11.37 15.98 -32.55
C PRO A 54 11.76 16.16 -34.02
N ASP A 55 11.52 17.36 -34.57
CA ASP A 55 11.84 17.71 -35.97
C ASP A 55 13.34 17.57 -36.30
N ASP A 56 14.19 17.45 -35.28
CA ASP A 56 15.64 17.23 -35.38
C ASP A 56 16.03 15.82 -35.87
N GLY A 57 15.07 14.91 -36.08
CA GLY A 57 15.33 13.54 -36.57
C GLY A 57 16.06 12.64 -35.55
N LYS A 58 16.15 13.05 -34.29
CA LYS A 58 16.73 12.24 -33.20
C LYS A 58 15.74 11.16 -32.77
N ILE A 59 16.20 9.91 -32.76
CA ILE A 59 15.38 8.75 -32.42
C ILE A 59 15.30 8.65 -30.88
N PHE A 60 14.17 9.05 -30.31
CA PHE A 60 13.84 8.66 -28.94
C PHE A 60 13.37 7.21 -28.91
N THR A 61 13.99 6.40 -28.04
CA THR A 61 13.71 4.97 -28.03
C THR A 61 12.42 4.71 -27.28
N HIS A 62 11.45 4.11 -27.96
CA HIS A 62 10.35 3.42 -27.31
C HIS A 62 10.67 1.93 -27.30
N THR A 63 10.40 1.26 -26.19
CA THR A 63 10.48 -0.20 -26.18
C THR A 63 9.29 -0.78 -26.92
N LEU A 64 9.42 -2.03 -27.37
CA LEU A 64 8.28 -2.81 -27.83
C LEU A 64 7.20 -2.81 -26.75
N SER A 65 5.94 -2.63 -27.18
CA SER A 65 4.81 -2.72 -26.27
C SER A 65 4.61 -4.17 -25.85
N THR A 66 4.32 -4.36 -24.58
CA THR A 66 4.02 -5.67 -24.00
C THR A 66 2.57 -5.68 -23.52
N ALA A 67 1.96 -6.86 -23.58
CA ALA A 67 0.59 -7.08 -23.14
C ALA A 67 0.54 -8.32 -22.24
N GLY A 68 -0.39 -8.36 -21.30
CA GLY A 68 -0.44 -9.42 -20.30
C GLY A 68 -1.55 -9.25 -19.27
N LYS A 69 -1.58 -10.20 -18.32
CA LYS A 69 -2.60 -10.26 -17.27
C LYS A 69 -2.24 -9.36 -16.10
N MET A 70 -3.27 -8.97 -15.34
CA MET A 70 -3.09 -8.21 -14.09
C MET A 70 -2.33 -8.99 -13.00
N THR A 71 -2.32 -10.33 -13.09
CA THR A 71 -1.56 -11.20 -12.18
C THR A 71 -0.05 -11.09 -12.38
N GLN A 72 0.42 -10.55 -13.51
CA GLN A 72 1.82 -10.29 -13.75
C GLN A 72 2.26 -9.03 -12.98
N SER A 73 3.01 -9.21 -11.90
CA SER A 73 3.58 -8.10 -11.13
C SER A 73 4.88 -7.57 -11.74
N ASN A 74 5.68 -8.44 -12.34
CA ASN A 74 7.01 -8.10 -12.86
C ASN A 74 6.98 -7.91 -14.37
N TRP A 75 7.28 -6.68 -14.80
CA TRP A 75 7.39 -6.29 -16.20
C TRP A 75 8.82 -5.82 -16.45
N THR A 76 9.53 -6.47 -17.37
CA THR A 76 10.91 -6.15 -17.71
C THR A 76 11.02 -5.81 -19.18
N SER A 77 11.69 -4.71 -19.48
CA SER A 77 11.94 -4.27 -20.85
C SER A 77 13.35 -3.69 -20.95
N LYS A 78 14.05 -4.00 -22.03
CA LYS A 78 15.41 -3.49 -22.27
C LYS A 78 15.31 -2.16 -23.01
N VAL A 79 15.73 -1.09 -22.36
CA VAL A 79 15.84 0.26 -22.94
C VAL A 79 17.31 0.53 -23.20
N VAL A 80 17.65 1.02 -24.39
CA VAL A 80 19.01 1.46 -24.72
C VAL A 80 19.02 2.98 -24.80
N LEU A 81 19.85 3.62 -23.99
CA LEU A 81 19.96 5.07 -23.92
C LEU A 81 21.21 5.51 -24.69
N VAL A 82 21.00 6.29 -25.76
CA VAL A 82 22.08 6.68 -26.69
C VAL A 82 22.68 8.03 -26.33
N HIS A 83 21.89 8.93 -25.72
CA HIS A 83 22.31 10.28 -25.41
C HIS A 83 22.78 10.38 -23.97
N SER A 84 24.01 10.88 -23.77
CA SER A 84 24.55 11.21 -22.46
C SER A 84 23.82 12.41 -21.85
N GLY A 85 23.71 12.44 -20.53
CA GLY A 85 23.05 13.48 -19.76
C GLY A 85 21.78 13.01 -19.06
N LEU A 86 21.01 13.97 -18.53
CA LEU A 86 19.79 13.67 -17.80
C LEU A 86 18.69 13.19 -18.76
N THR A 87 18.25 11.95 -18.57
CA THR A 87 17.21 11.30 -19.36
C THR A 87 16.03 10.96 -18.45
N SER A 88 14.82 11.36 -18.87
CA SER A 88 13.57 10.94 -18.27
C SER A 88 13.09 9.65 -18.93
N LEU A 89 12.80 8.64 -18.12
CA LEU A 89 12.23 7.36 -18.51
C LEU A 89 10.75 7.36 -18.11
N ILE A 90 9.88 7.09 -19.06
CA ILE A 90 8.44 7.12 -18.85
C ILE A 90 7.87 5.76 -19.18
N ALA A 91 7.41 5.04 -18.15
CA ALA A 91 6.65 3.81 -18.32
C ALA A 91 5.18 4.16 -18.55
N HIS A 92 4.67 3.91 -19.74
CA HIS A 92 3.30 4.16 -20.13
C HIS A 92 2.53 2.83 -20.19
N ILE A 93 1.47 2.75 -19.39
CA ILE A 93 0.67 1.53 -19.20
C ILE A 93 -0.80 1.86 -19.44
N ARG A 94 -1.46 1.09 -20.30
CA ARG A 94 -2.91 1.17 -20.52
C ARG A 94 -3.60 -0.07 -19.96
N VAL A 95 -4.57 0.18 -19.09
CA VAL A 95 -5.36 -0.84 -18.40
C VAL A 95 -6.83 -0.64 -18.75
N GLY A 96 -7.37 -1.47 -19.64
CA GLY A 96 -8.69 -1.28 -20.24
C GLY A 96 -8.80 0.11 -20.89
N ARG A 97 -9.57 1.01 -20.27
CA ARG A 97 -9.75 2.40 -20.73
C ARG A 97 -8.94 3.43 -19.95
N MET A 98 -8.18 2.99 -18.95
CA MET A 98 -7.33 3.85 -18.13
C MET A 98 -5.93 3.88 -18.71
N GLN A 99 -5.26 5.02 -18.58
CA GLN A 99 -3.86 5.20 -18.95
C GLN A 99 -3.12 5.81 -17.77
N VAL A 100 -1.94 5.27 -17.48
CA VAL A 100 -1.04 5.75 -16.45
C VAL A 100 0.35 5.91 -17.03
N ALA A 101 1.05 6.96 -16.60
CA ALA A 101 2.44 7.21 -16.94
C ALA A 101 3.22 7.36 -15.64
N LEU A 102 4.34 6.65 -15.53
CA LEU A 102 5.27 6.71 -14.41
C LEU A 102 6.57 7.31 -14.91
N GLU A 103 7.05 8.38 -14.28
CA GLU A 103 8.30 9.03 -14.64
C GLU A 103 9.42 8.65 -13.67
N ALA A 104 10.58 8.29 -14.20
CA ALA A 104 11.82 8.12 -13.45
C ALA A 104 12.95 8.84 -14.19
N LYS A 105 13.79 9.60 -13.47
CA LYS A 105 14.93 10.32 -14.07
C LYS A 105 16.21 9.55 -13.82
N SER A 106 17.03 9.41 -14.86
CA SER A 106 18.32 8.72 -14.81
C SER A 106 19.37 9.54 -15.55
N THR A 107 20.56 9.66 -14.98
CA THR A 107 21.72 10.28 -15.61
C THR A 107 22.48 9.23 -16.41
N VAL A 108 22.59 9.45 -17.71
CA VAL A 108 23.30 8.56 -18.64
C VAL A 108 24.71 9.10 -18.82
N GLU A 109 25.70 8.33 -18.39
CA GLU A 109 27.10 8.66 -18.64
C GLU A 109 27.56 8.11 -20.00
N PRO A 110 28.55 8.74 -20.66
CA PRO A 110 29.12 8.22 -21.90
C PRO A 110 29.75 6.84 -21.70
N ALA A 111 29.71 6.00 -22.74
CA ALA A 111 30.30 4.66 -22.73
C ALA A 111 31.83 4.63 -22.51
N VAL A 112 32.51 5.78 -22.57
CA VAL A 112 33.93 5.94 -22.23
C VAL A 112 34.16 5.97 -20.71
N VAL A 113 33.09 6.08 -19.91
CA VAL A 113 33.14 6.27 -18.45
C VAL A 113 32.42 5.14 -17.69
N CYS A 114 31.53 4.39 -18.37
CA CYS A 114 30.79 3.27 -17.79
C CYS A 114 30.09 2.46 -18.89
N GLY A 115 30.16 1.13 -18.85
CA GLY A 115 29.42 0.18 -19.68
C GLY A 115 30.25 -0.68 -20.63
N ASP A 116 31.57 -0.78 -20.44
CA ASP A 116 32.46 -1.64 -21.23
C ASP A 116 32.74 -3.01 -20.56
N GLY A 117 32.27 -3.18 -19.31
CA GLY A 117 32.42 -4.39 -18.53
C GLY A 117 33.77 -4.53 -17.81
N VAL A 118 34.60 -3.48 -17.79
CA VAL A 118 35.90 -3.45 -17.12
C VAL A 118 36.01 -2.22 -16.23
N CYS A 119 36.11 -2.42 -14.92
CA CYS A 119 36.34 -1.33 -13.98
C CYS A 119 37.76 -0.76 -14.12
N GLU A 120 37.91 0.34 -14.87
CA GLU A 120 39.18 1.06 -15.02
C GLU A 120 39.48 1.97 -13.80
N GLU A 121 40.74 2.40 -13.61
CA GLU A 121 41.14 3.23 -12.45
C GLU A 121 40.47 4.63 -12.42
N ALA A 122 39.94 5.09 -13.56
CA ALA A 122 39.15 6.30 -13.65
C ALA A 122 37.68 6.11 -13.24
N GLU A 123 37.21 4.86 -13.15
CA GLU A 123 35.86 4.50 -12.75
C GLU A 123 35.80 4.27 -11.24
N LEU A 124 34.90 4.99 -10.56
CA LEU A 124 34.58 4.71 -9.16
C LEU A 124 33.28 3.93 -9.08
N CYS A 125 33.15 3.05 -8.08
CA CYS A 125 31.90 2.34 -7.79
C CYS A 125 30.69 3.28 -7.56
N SER A 126 30.93 4.55 -7.18
CA SER A 126 29.90 5.58 -7.03
C SER A 126 29.39 6.14 -8.37
N THR A 127 30.24 6.09 -9.40
CA THR A 127 29.98 6.65 -10.73
C THR A 127 29.52 5.55 -11.69
N CYS A 128 30.16 4.38 -11.65
CA CYS A 128 29.83 3.23 -12.48
C CYS A 128 29.69 1.95 -11.63
N SER A 129 28.49 1.74 -11.05
CA SER A 129 28.18 0.49 -10.34
C SER A 129 27.94 -0.69 -11.28
N ALA A 130 27.71 -0.43 -12.58
CA ALA A 130 27.51 -1.46 -13.59
C ALA A 130 28.76 -2.31 -13.82
N ASP A 131 29.94 -1.68 -13.89
CA ASP A 131 31.22 -2.36 -14.18
C ASP A 131 32.06 -2.61 -12.91
N CYS A 132 32.03 -1.68 -11.94
CA CYS A 132 32.78 -1.80 -10.68
C CYS A 132 32.02 -2.50 -9.54
N GLY A 133 30.72 -2.75 -9.70
CA GLY A 133 29.87 -3.39 -8.68
C GLY A 133 29.44 -2.46 -7.53
N GLU A 134 28.83 -3.06 -6.49
CA GLU A 134 28.36 -2.31 -5.32
C GLU A 134 29.53 -1.78 -4.49
N CYS A 135 29.46 -0.50 -4.12
CA CYS A 135 30.44 0.09 -3.22
C CYS A 135 30.42 -0.62 -1.85
N PRO A 136 31.59 -1.05 -1.32
CA PRO A 136 31.64 -1.62 0.01
C PRO A 136 31.24 -0.57 1.06
N MET A 137 30.11 -0.82 1.73
CA MET A 137 29.70 -0.05 2.91
C MET A 137 30.83 -0.10 3.96
N THR A 138 31.25 1.06 4.44
CA THR A 138 32.28 1.15 5.47
C THR A 138 31.86 0.38 6.73
N PRO A 139 32.80 -0.26 7.44
CA PRO A 139 32.48 -1.05 8.63
C PRO A 139 31.81 -0.22 9.72
N THR A 140 32.12 1.08 9.79
CA THR A 140 31.46 2.05 10.68
C THR A 140 29.98 2.23 10.37
N THR A 141 29.59 2.28 9.09
CA THR A 141 28.18 2.41 8.67
C THR A 141 27.39 1.13 8.93
N LYS A 142 28.01 -0.04 8.74
CA LYS A 142 27.36 -1.32 9.10
C LYS A 142 27.09 -1.41 10.61
N LEU A 143 28.05 -0.97 11.43
CA LEU A 143 27.89 -0.95 12.89
C LEU A 143 26.83 0.07 13.33
N SER A 144 26.81 1.27 12.72
CA SER A 144 25.89 2.34 13.11
C SER A 144 24.43 2.01 12.83
N ILE A 145 24.14 1.15 11.84
CA ILE A 145 22.79 0.71 11.51
C ILE A 145 22.43 -0.58 12.28
N GLY A 146 23.35 -1.54 12.38
CA GLY A 146 23.07 -2.84 13.02
C GLY A 146 22.85 -2.75 14.54
N LEU A 147 23.60 -1.88 15.21
CA LEU A 147 23.55 -1.74 16.67
C LEU A 147 22.22 -1.15 17.18
N PRO A 148 21.66 -0.06 16.61
CA PRO A 148 20.35 0.44 17.05
C PRO A 148 19.20 -0.50 16.69
N LEU A 149 19.23 -1.15 15.51
CA LEU A 149 18.18 -2.10 15.11
C LEU A 149 18.13 -3.31 16.06
N SER A 150 19.29 -3.87 16.40
CA SER A 150 19.35 -5.01 17.33
C SER A 150 18.90 -4.62 18.74
N LEU A 151 19.29 -3.44 19.24
CA LEU A 151 18.80 -2.91 20.52
C LEU A 151 17.29 -2.72 20.52
N LEU A 152 16.71 -2.17 19.46
CA LEU A 152 15.27 -1.95 19.35
C LEU A 152 14.52 -3.29 19.35
N CYS A 153 14.99 -4.27 18.58
CA CYS A 153 14.43 -5.62 18.56
C CYS A 153 14.52 -6.30 19.94
N LEU A 154 15.66 -6.19 20.63
CA LEU A 154 15.83 -6.74 21.97
C LEU A 154 14.88 -6.07 22.97
N CYS A 155 14.76 -4.74 22.95
CA CYS A 155 13.82 -4.00 23.78
C CYS A 155 12.37 -4.45 23.52
N PHE A 156 11.97 -4.64 22.26
CA PHE A 156 10.63 -5.10 21.92
C PHE A 156 10.35 -6.53 22.41
N VAL A 157 11.33 -7.43 22.28
CA VAL A 157 11.20 -8.81 22.79
C VAL A 157 11.10 -8.80 24.32
N LEU A 158 11.92 -8.02 25.01
CA LEU A 158 11.89 -7.90 26.46
C LEU A 158 10.57 -7.32 26.96
N THR A 159 10.02 -6.29 26.31
CA THR A 159 8.70 -5.74 26.68
C THR A 159 7.58 -6.73 26.41
N ALA A 160 7.61 -7.46 25.29
CA ALA A 160 6.64 -8.50 24.99
C ALA A 160 6.68 -9.65 26.01
N VAL A 161 7.88 -10.14 26.36
CA VAL A 161 8.06 -11.18 27.39
C VAL A 161 7.60 -10.68 28.75
N TRP A 162 7.92 -9.43 29.10
CA TRP A 162 7.46 -8.82 30.35
C TRP A 162 5.93 -8.73 30.39
N LEU A 163 5.27 -8.28 29.33
CA LEU A 163 3.81 -8.25 29.25
C LEU A 163 3.17 -9.64 29.36
N ARG A 164 3.78 -10.66 28.72
CA ARG A 164 3.34 -12.06 28.85
C ARG A 164 3.48 -12.56 30.29
N TYR A 165 4.58 -12.21 30.95
CA TYR A 165 4.83 -12.55 32.35
C TYR A 165 3.85 -11.85 33.30
N GLN A 166 3.59 -10.55 33.11
CA GLN A 166 2.58 -9.80 33.87
C GLN A 166 1.19 -10.41 33.72
N LYS A 167 0.82 -10.86 32.50
CA LYS A 167 -0.43 -11.58 32.25
C LYS A 167 -0.51 -12.89 33.03
N GLN A 168 0.56 -13.67 33.08
CA GLN A 168 0.60 -14.94 33.85
C GLN A 168 0.52 -14.72 35.36
N LYS A 169 1.03 -13.59 35.88
CA LYS A 169 0.95 -13.22 37.30
C LYS A 169 -0.40 -12.65 37.74
N LEU A 170 -1.43 -12.74 36.88
CA LEU A 170 -2.83 -12.42 37.19
C LEU A 170 -3.13 -10.95 37.55
N LEU A 171 -2.21 -10.01 37.29
CA LEU A 171 -2.50 -8.58 37.45
C LEU A 171 -3.41 -8.01 36.32
N TRP A 172 -3.69 -8.84 35.31
CA TRP A 172 -4.55 -8.56 34.15
C TRP A 172 -5.42 -9.78 33.79
N ASP A 173 -5.69 -10.66 34.75
CA ASP A 173 -6.63 -11.75 34.50
C ASP A 173 -8.03 -11.15 34.43
N GLU A 174 -8.74 -11.35 33.31
CA GLU A 174 -10.08 -10.79 33.10
C GLU A 174 -11.16 -11.46 33.96
N SER A 175 -10.75 -12.22 34.98
CA SER A 175 -11.59 -12.82 36.00
C SER A 175 -12.21 -11.79 36.97
N TRP A 176 -11.77 -10.53 36.96
CA TRP A 176 -12.45 -9.43 37.68
C TRP A 176 -13.68 -8.87 36.95
N ILE A 177 -13.88 -9.20 35.67
CA ILE A 177 -15.09 -8.83 34.93
C ILE A 177 -16.23 -9.74 35.41
N ILE A 178 -17.00 -9.21 36.36
CA ILE A 178 -18.19 -9.88 36.89
C ILE A 178 -19.25 -9.86 35.78
N ASP A 179 -19.65 -11.03 35.31
CA ASP A 179 -20.78 -11.17 34.40
C ASP A 179 -22.06 -10.72 35.11
N PHE A 180 -22.75 -9.71 34.56
CA PHE A 180 -23.94 -9.10 35.19
C PHE A 180 -25.03 -10.13 35.48
N SER A 181 -25.09 -11.22 34.71
CA SER A 181 -26.04 -12.31 34.92
C SER A 181 -25.77 -13.15 36.18
N LYS A 182 -24.59 -13.02 36.81
CA LYS A 182 -24.22 -13.76 38.02
C LYS A 182 -24.47 -13.00 39.32
N ILE A 183 -24.87 -11.72 39.25
CA ILE A 183 -25.28 -10.96 40.43
C ILE A 183 -26.74 -11.35 40.76
N LYS A 184 -26.92 -12.40 41.58
CA LYS A 184 -28.20 -12.60 42.28
C LYS A 184 -28.32 -11.53 43.36
N GLN A 185 -29.20 -10.55 43.14
CA GLN A 185 -29.59 -9.61 44.17
C GLN A 185 -30.48 -10.35 45.17
N ASP A 186 -29.87 -10.94 46.20
CA ASP A 186 -30.60 -11.67 47.22
C ASP A 186 -31.46 -10.68 48.01
N GLN A 187 -32.78 -10.77 47.81
CA GLN A 187 -33.77 -9.83 48.32
C GLN A 187 -34.01 -9.99 49.84
N GLU A 188 -33.34 -10.94 50.50
CA GLU A 188 -33.57 -11.27 51.91
C GLU A 188 -32.63 -10.57 52.91
N ALA A 189 -31.51 -9.97 52.46
CA ALA A 189 -30.60 -9.22 53.36
C ALA A 189 -30.95 -7.72 53.51
N ARG A 190 -32.01 -7.24 52.84
CA ARG A 190 -32.34 -5.80 52.78
C ARG A 190 -33.13 -5.27 53.99
N MET A 191 -33.35 -6.08 55.02
CA MET A 191 -34.15 -5.69 56.20
C MET A 191 -33.37 -5.56 57.52
N THR A 192 -32.04 -5.72 57.55
CA THR A 192 -31.31 -5.73 58.84
C THR A 192 -30.06 -4.85 58.97
N MET A 193 -29.62 -4.12 57.94
CA MET A 193 -28.65 -3.02 58.13
C MET A 193 -28.95 -1.87 57.16
N GLY A 194 -29.48 -0.78 57.71
CA GLY A 194 -29.94 0.40 56.98
C GLY A 194 -28.80 1.35 56.61
N SER A 195 -28.71 1.66 55.31
CA SER A 195 -28.43 3.01 54.80
C SER A 195 -29.14 3.12 53.45
N LEU A 196 -30.36 3.65 53.50
CA LEU A 196 -31.21 3.94 52.35
C LEU A 196 -30.73 5.24 51.70
N MET A 197 -30.01 5.15 50.59
CA MET A 197 -30.10 6.16 49.53
C MET A 197 -31.16 5.66 48.55
N SER A 198 -32.40 6.09 48.79
CA SER A 198 -33.54 5.89 47.92
C SER A 198 -33.35 6.72 46.64
N ALA A 199 -33.15 6.07 45.50
CA ALA A 199 -33.47 6.68 44.21
C ALA A 199 -35.00 6.57 44.01
N PRO A 200 -35.73 7.68 43.85
CA PRO A 200 -37.18 7.63 43.73
C PRO A 200 -37.58 6.95 42.42
N VAL A 201 -38.48 5.98 42.52
CA VAL A 201 -39.40 5.61 41.44
C VAL A 201 -40.34 6.80 41.26
N GLY A 202 -40.21 7.50 40.12
CA GLY A 202 -41.05 8.64 39.79
C GLY A 202 -41.11 8.82 38.28
N ASN A 203 -42.24 8.42 37.71
CA ASN A 203 -42.62 8.55 36.32
C ASN A 203 -42.29 9.96 35.78
N SER A 204 -41.50 10.05 34.71
CA SER A 204 -41.25 11.31 34.00
C SER A 204 -41.49 11.10 32.51
N ASP A 205 -42.72 11.37 32.10
CA ASP A 205 -43.10 11.60 30.72
C ASP A 205 -42.31 12.81 30.18
N SER A 206 -41.40 12.57 29.26
CA SER A 206 -40.81 13.64 28.45
C SER A 206 -40.82 13.23 26.98
N ASN A 207 -41.79 13.83 26.29
CA ASN A 207 -42.00 13.78 24.86
C ASN A 207 -40.95 14.68 24.19
N THR A 208 -39.92 14.10 23.56
CA THR A 208 -39.07 14.83 22.61
C THR A 208 -39.02 14.11 21.27
N SER A 209 -39.90 14.61 20.40
CA SER A 209 -39.86 14.67 18.93
C SER A 209 -39.41 13.44 18.15
N CYS A 210 -40.42 12.79 17.58
CA CYS A 210 -40.37 12.00 16.37
C CYS A 210 -39.61 12.67 15.21
N VAL A 211 -38.78 11.91 14.53
CA VAL A 211 -38.56 12.07 13.09
C VAL A 211 -39.09 10.81 12.41
N THR A 212 -39.99 11.05 11.48
CA THR A 212 -41.00 10.16 10.95
C THR A 212 -40.48 9.23 9.86
N ALA A 213 -41.10 8.04 9.83
CA ALA A 213 -41.66 7.38 8.62
C ALA A 213 -40.70 6.58 7.70
N LEU A 214 -41.07 5.41 7.14
CA LEU A 214 -42.28 4.57 7.23
C LEU A 214 -41.96 3.17 6.60
N SER A 215 -42.59 2.11 7.12
CA SER A 215 -43.04 0.85 6.46
C SER A 215 -42.04 -0.09 5.74
N CYS A 216 -42.10 -1.43 5.80
CA CYS A 216 -43.20 -2.36 6.09
C CYS A 216 -42.66 -3.80 6.38
N TYR A 217 -43.30 -4.53 7.30
CA TYR A 217 -43.39 -6.00 7.48
C TYR A 217 -42.19 -6.91 7.87
N ASN A 218 -42.40 -7.61 9.01
CA ASN A 218 -41.96 -8.95 9.46
C ASN A 218 -40.47 -9.35 9.53
N GLY A 219 -39.96 -9.56 10.75
CA GLY A 219 -38.92 -10.58 11.03
C GLY A 219 -37.97 -10.31 12.21
N GLN A 220 -38.34 -10.77 13.42
CA GLN A 220 -37.52 -11.21 14.58
C GLN A 220 -36.32 -10.40 15.15
N PRO A 221 -36.02 -10.57 16.46
CA PRO A 221 -35.17 -9.66 17.23
C PRO A 221 -33.69 -10.05 17.14
N GLY A 222 -32.89 -9.22 16.48
CA GLY A 222 -31.44 -9.25 16.57
C GLY A 222 -30.96 -8.02 17.34
N SER A 223 -30.52 -8.22 18.58
CA SER A 223 -29.87 -7.19 19.40
C SER A 223 -28.65 -6.63 18.66
N ARG A 224 -28.85 -5.46 18.03
CA ARG A 224 -27.81 -4.70 17.36
C ARG A 224 -27.01 -3.98 18.43
N LYS A 225 -25.79 -4.47 18.69
CA LYS A 225 -24.80 -3.82 19.55
C LYS A 225 -24.45 -2.46 18.93
N THR A 226 -24.84 -1.38 19.58
CA THR A 226 -24.26 -0.05 19.36
C THR A 226 -23.06 0.09 20.30
N PRO A 227 -21.83 0.30 19.80
CA PRO A 227 -20.69 0.58 20.66
C PRO A 227 -20.86 1.98 21.26
N PHE A 228 -20.84 2.07 22.59
CA PHE A 228 -20.65 3.35 23.28
C PHE A 228 -19.20 3.42 23.75
N THR A 229 -18.48 4.38 23.18
CA THR A 229 -17.18 4.84 23.66
C THR A 229 -17.43 5.70 24.90
N CYS A 230 -16.85 5.34 26.04
CA CYS A 230 -16.75 6.25 27.17
C CYS A 230 -15.29 6.69 27.33
N THR A 231 -15.07 7.99 27.13
CA THR A 231 -13.85 8.72 27.43
C THR A 231 -13.84 9.19 28.88
N GLY A 232 -12.67 9.10 29.53
CA GLY A 232 -12.33 9.80 30.78
C GLY A 232 -12.61 8.97 32.04
N ILE A 233 -11.70 8.81 33.00
CA ILE A 233 -10.49 9.58 33.39
C ILE A 233 -9.36 8.59 33.68
#